data_AF-D8KWI9-F1
#
_entry.id   AF-D8KWI9-F1
#
_cell.length_a   1.000
_cell.length_b   1.000
_cell.length_c   1.000
_cell.angle_alpha   90.00
_cell.angle_beta   90.00
_cell.angle_gamma   90.00
#
_symmetry.space_group_name_H-M   'P 1'
#
loop_
_entity.id
_entity.type
_entity.pdbx_description
1 polymer ?
#
loop_
_entity_poly.entity_id
_entity_poly.type
_entity_poly.pdbx_seq_one_letter_code
_entity_poly.pdbx_strand_id
1 'polypeptide(L)'
;MQVSSLNEVKIYSLSAGRSLPEWLSDRKKRALQKKDVDIRRRIELIQDFEMPTISTKIKVSRDGQYIMAVGTYKPRVRCFDTYQLSQKFERCLDSE
;
A
#
# COMPACT_ATOMS: atom_id res chain seq x y z
N MET A 1 -7.83 -10.17 -4.23
CA MET A 1 -7.19 -10.12 -5.56
C MET A 1 -8.28 -9.94 -6.59
N GLN A 2 -8.27 -8.82 -7.31
CA GLN A 2 -9.23 -8.56 -8.38
C GLN A 2 -8.56 -8.91 -9.71
N VAL A 3 -9.25 -9.69 -10.54
CA VAL A 3 -8.77 -10.06 -11.88
C VAL A 3 -9.66 -9.36 -12.90
N SER A 4 -9.05 -8.63 -13.82
CA SER A 4 -9.73 -8.08 -14.99
C SER A 4 -9.11 -8.68 -16.25
N SER A 5 -9.92 -8.89 -17.28
CA SER A 5 -9.46 -9.30 -18.60
C SER A 5 -9.67 -8.16 -19.57
N LEU A 6 -8.60 -7.64 -20.16
CA LEU A 6 -8.65 -6.66 -21.23
C LEU A 6 -7.95 -7.27 -22.45
N ASN A 7 -8.64 -7.34 -23.59
CA ASN A 7 -8.11 -7.93 -24.83
C ASN A 7 -7.52 -9.33 -24.62
N GLU A 8 -8.24 -10.21 -23.91
CA GLU A 8 -7.80 -11.58 -23.59
C GLU A 8 -6.53 -11.70 -22.71
N VAL A 9 -6.00 -10.58 -22.22
CA VAL A 9 -4.90 -10.54 -21.25
C VAL A 9 -5.44 -10.38 -19.84
N LYS A 10 -5.01 -11.26 -18.93
CA LYS A 10 -5.39 -11.22 -17.50
C LYS A 10 -4.53 -10.20 -16.77
N ILE A 11 -5.16 -9.19 -16.19
CA ILE A 11 -4.56 -8.18 -15.33
C ILE A 11 -4.93 -8.51 -13.88
N TYR A 12 -3.92 -8.64 -13.04
CA TYR A 12 -4.07 -8.96 -11.62
C TYR A 12 -3.86 -7.71 -10.78
N SER A 13 -4.94 -7.20 -10.18
CA SER A 13 -4.83 -6.14 -9.20
C SER A 13 -4.67 -6.74 -7.80
N LEU A 14 -3.43 -6.69 -7.31
CA LEU A 14 -3.03 -7.27 -6.03
C LEU A 14 -3.29 -6.31 -4.86
N SER A 15 -3.18 -5.01 -5.09
CA SER A 15 -3.36 -3.96 -4.09
C SER A 15 -4.73 -3.25 -4.14
N ALA A 16 -5.55 -3.48 -5.18
CA ALA A 16 -6.92 -2.96 -5.19
C ALA A 16 -7.81 -3.79 -4.24
N GLY A 17 -7.84 -3.38 -2.98
CA GLY A 17 -8.78 -3.84 -1.97
C GLY A 17 -9.22 -2.67 -1.11
N ARG A 18 -10.43 -2.73 -0.54
CA ARG A 18 -10.88 -1.75 0.44
C ARG A 18 -9.91 -1.80 1.63
N SER A 19 -9.14 -0.73 1.86
CA SER A 19 -8.37 -0.61 3.09
C SER A 19 -9.34 -0.49 4.26
N LEU A 20 -9.06 -1.22 5.34
CA LEU A 20 -9.80 -1.01 6.57
C LEU A 20 -9.44 0.37 7.11
N PRO A 21 -10.41 1.23 7.44
CA PRO A 21 -10.09 2.54 7.97
C PRO A 21 -9.25 2.43 9.25
N GLU A 22 -8.21 3.26 9.36
CA GLU A 22 -7.32 3.28 10.53
C GLU A 22 -8.06 3.58 11.84
N TRP A 23 -9.10 4.42 11.78
CA TRP A 23 -9.94 4.80 12.93
C TRP A 23 -10.78 3.65 13.51
N LEU A 24 -10.83 2.49 12.83
CA LEU A 24 -11.58 1.33 13.32
C LEU A 24 -10.83 0.61 14.44
N SER A 25 -11.50 0.38 15.58
CA SER A 25 -10.89 -0.36 16.70
C SER A 25 -10.56 -1.81 16.33
N ASP A 26 -9.53 -2.38 16.97
CA ASP A 26 -9.09 -3.76 16.71
C ASP A 26 -10.19 -4.80 16.90
N ARG A 27 -11.08 -4.59 17.87
CA ARG A 27 -12.24 -5.46 18.09
C ARG A 27 -13.17 -5.46 16.86
N LYS A 28 -13.43 -4.28 16.29
CA LYS A 28 -14.27 -4.13 15.10
C LYS A 28 -13.56 -4.66 13.84
N LYS A 29 -12.25 -4.45 13.70
CA LYS A 29 -11.41 -5.04 12.63
C LYS A 29 -11.50 -6.57 12.65
N ARG A 30 -11.30 -7.20 13.82
CA ARG A 30 -11.43 -8.67 13.98
C ARG A 30 -12.85 -9.17 13.71
N ALA A 31 -13.87 -8.41 14.10
CA ALA A 31 -15.26 -8.76 13.82
C ALA A 31 -15.59 -8.73 12.32
N LEU A 32 -15.06 -7.74 11.59
CA LEU A 32 -15.20 -7.66 10.13
C LEU A 32 -14.46 -8.79 9.42
N GLN A 33 -13.22 -9.11 9.84
CA GLN A 33 -12.47 -10.26 9.31
C GLN A 33 -13.19 -11.60 9.50
N LYS A 34 -14.02 -11.74 10.54
CA LYS A 34 -14.84 -12.94 10.74
C LYS A 34 -16.08 -12.98 9.84
N LYS A 35 -16.66 -11.82 9.53
CA LYS A 35 -17.88 -11.72 8.72
C LYS A 35 -17.62 -11.76 7.23
N ASP A 36 -16.53 -11.13 6.79
CA ASP A 36 -16.26 -10.88 5.38
C ASP A 36 -15.03 -11.68 4.91
N VAL A 37 -15.27 -12.60 3.97
CA VAL A 37 -14.24 -13.47 3.39
C VAL A 37 -13.23 -12.67 2.58
N ASP A 38 -13.65 -11.56 1.95
CA ASP A 38 -12.77 -10.74 1.12
C ASP A 38 -11.78 -9.93 1.97
N ILE A 39 -12.22 -9.45 3.14
CA ILE A 39 -11.35 -8.81 4.13
C ILE A 39 -10.39 -9.84 4.73
N ARG A 40 -10.87 -11.05 5.00
CA ARG A 40 -10.04 -12.14 5.54
C ARG A 40 -8.96 -12.62 4.56
N ARG A 41 -9.28 -12.64 3.27
CA ARG A 41 -8.37 -13.06 2.18
C ARG A 41 -7.64 -11.88 1.54
N ARG A 42 -7.63 -10.71 2.19
CA ARG A 42 -6.90 -9.53 1.71
C ARG A 42 -5.41 -9.86 1.67
N ILE A 43 -4.81 -9.63 0.51
CA ILE A 43 -3.37 -9.81 0.29
C ILE A 43 -2.76 -8.41 0.33
N GLU A 44 -1.84 -8.19 1.26
CA GLU A 44 -0.95 -7.04 1.26
C GLU A 44 0.45 -7.55 0.90
N LEU A 45 1.03 -7.02 -0.18
CA LEU A 45 2.35 -7.44 -0.65
C LEU A 45 3.46 -6.75 0.15
N ILE A 46 3.30 -5.45 0.37
CA ILE A 46 4.21 -4.61 1.14
C ILE A 46 3.36 -3.98 2.25
N GLN A 47 3.82 -4.13 3.48
CA GLN A 47 3.15 -3.58 4.64
C GLN A 47 3.11 -2.05 4.57
N ASP A 48 1.94 -1.47 4.85
CA ASP A 48 1.71 -0.03 4.93
C ASP A 48 2.12 0.74 3.65
N PHE A 49 1.97 0.10 2.49
CA PHE A 49 2.27 0.69 1.18
C PHE A 49 1.18 1.68 0.72
N GLU A 50 1.03 2.77 1.46
CA GLU A 50 0.07 3.83 1.19
C GLU A 50 0.64 5.23 1.45
N MET A 51 -0.12 6.25 1.04
CA MET A 51 0.16 7.66 1.33
C MET A 51 -1.07 8.29 1.98
N PRO A 52 -0.90 9.23 2.93
CA PRO A 52 -2.02 9.90 3.60
C PRO A 52 -2.98 10.64 2.64
N THR A 53 -2.50 11.08 1.48
CA THR A 53 -3.32 11.83 0.51
C THR A 53 -3.06 11.36 -0.90
N ILE A 54 -1.92 11.72 -1.47
CA ILE A 54 -1.55 11.35 -2.84
C ILE A 54 -0.05 11.15 -2.91
N SER A 55 0.37 10.21 -3.76
CA SER A 55 1.77 10.08 -4.17
C SER A 55 1.98 10.81 -5.50
N THR A 56 3.05 11.59 -5.61
CA THR A 56 3.41 12.31 -6.85
C THR A 56 4.26 11.47 -7.78
N LYS A 57 5.19 10.70 -7.21
CA LYS A 57 6.12 9.88 -7.96
C LYS A 57 6.53 8.67 -7.15
N ILE A 58 6.67 7.56 -7.85
CA ILE A 58 7.20 6.30 -7.32
C ILE A 58 8.37 5.90 -8.21
N LYS A 59 9.49 5.51 -7.61
CA LYS A 59 10.65 4.97 -8.31
C LYS A 59 11.21 3.77 -7.59
N VAL A 60 11.73 2.84 -8.37
CA VAL A 60 12.46 1.67 -7.86
C VAL A 60 13.95 1.92 -8.06
N SER A 61 14.76 1.49 -7.09
CA SER A 61 16.20 1.48 -7.20
C SER A 61 16.66 0.56 -8.35
N ARG A 62 17.85 0.81 -8.90
CA ARG A 62 18.39 0.03 -10.04
C ARG A 62 18.60 -1.44 -9.71
N ASP A 63 18.94 -1.72 -8.46
CA ASP A 63 19.09 -3.07 -7.90
C ASP A 63 17.76 -3.74 -7.54
N GLY A 64 16.64 -3.00 -7.65
CA GLY A 64 15.31 -3.50 -7.30
C GLY A 64 15.03 -3.60 -5.79
N GLN A 65 15.98 -3.27 -4.92
CA GLN A 65 15.86 -3.52 -3.47
C GLN A 65 14.99 -2.50 -2.73
N TYR A 66 14.86 -1.29 -3.30
CA TYR A 66 14.16 -0.18 -2.66
C TYR A 66 13.13 0.43 -3.57
N ILE A 67 11.96 0.73 -3.01
CA ILE A 67 10.92 1.51 -3.64
C ILE A 67 10.80 2.82 -2.89
N MET A 68 10.98 3.94 -3.60
CA MET A 68 10.79 5.27 -3.05
C MET A 68 9.48 5.85 -3.55
N ALA A 69 8.67 6.36 -2.63
CA ALA A 69 7.43 7.07 -2.92
C ALA A 69 7.47 8.46 -2.30
N VAL A 70 7.03 9.47 -3.06
CA VAL A 70 6.93 10.86 -2.59
C VAL A 70 5.47 11.25 -2.51
N GLY A 71 5.07 11.91 -1.42
CA GLY A 71 3.72 12.43 -1.20
C GLY A 71 3.68 13.95 -0.97
N THR A 72 2.52 14.57 -1.21
CA THR A 72 2.35 16.03 -1.14
C THR A 72 1.92 16.55 0.23
N TYR A 73 1.06 15.82 0.94
CA TYR A 73 0.56 16.28 2.24
C TYR A 73 1.62 16.11 3.33
N LYS A 74 2.06 17.23 3.93
CA LYS A 74 3.29 17.32 4.72
C LYS A 74 4.42 16.61 3.96
N PRO A 75 4.99 17.27 2.93
CA PRO A 75 5.79 16.61 1.91
C PRO A 75 6.69 15.57 2.51
N ARG A 76 6.58 14.34 2.03
CA ARG A 76 7.23 13.19 2.67
C ARG A 76 7.76 12.25 1.63
N VAL A 77 8.86 11.60 2.01
CA VAL A 77 9.46 10.51 1.26
C VAL A 77 9.37 9.26 2.11
N ARG A 78 8.73 8.22 1.58
CA ARG A 78 8.76 6.87 2.14
C ARG A 78 9.68 5.99 1.31
N CYS A 79 10.50 5.21 2.00
CA CYS A 79 11.31 4.16 1.40
C CYS A 79 10.79 2.81 1.88
N PHE A 80 10.51 1.91 0.96
CA PHE A 80 10.09 0.55 1.23
C PHE A 80 11.21 -0.41 0.81
N ASP A 81 11.49 -1.39 1.65
CA ASP A 81 12.45 -2.46 1.38
C ASP A 81 11.70 -3.65 0.78
N THR A 82 12.10 -4.09 -0.41
CA THR A 82 11.43 -5.19 -1.12
C THR A 82 11.79 -6.56 -0.55
N TYR A 83 12.89 -6.69 0.19
CA TYR A 83 13.27 -7.93 0.85
C TYR A 83 12.52 -8.10 2.18
N GLN A 84 12.38 -7.01 2.94
CA GLN A 84 11.64 -7.00 4.20
C GLN A 84 10.13 -6.75 4.04
N LEU A 85 9.67 -6.45 2.82
CA LEU A 85 8.26 -6.19 2.48
C LEU A 85 7.58 -5.16 3.39
N SER A 86 8.33 -4.15 3.81
CA SER A 86 7.87 -3.15 4.80
C SER A 86 8.52 -1.80 4.58
N GLN A 87 7.97 -0.78 5.25
CA GLN A 87 8.54 0.56 5.24
C GLN A 87 9.87 0.58 6.00
N LYS A 88 10.95 0.94 5.30
CA LYS A 88 12.28 1.12 5.88
C LYS A 88 12.38 2.44 6.67
N PHE A 89 11.92 3.54 6.07
CA PHE A 89 11.84 4.83 6.74
C PHE A 89 10.82 5.75 6.07
N GLU A 90 10.40 6.76 6.84
CA GLU A 90 9.66 7.91 6.35
C GLU A 90 10.39 9.19 6.79
N ARG A 91 10.49 10.17 5.90
CA ARG A 91 11.05 11.48 6.21
C ARG A 91 10.16 12.58 5.65
N CYS A 92 9.79 13.54 6.50
CA CYS A 92 9.18 14.79 6.06
C CYS A 92 10.26 15.71 5.46
N LEU A 93 9.87 16.44 4.42
CA LEU A 93 10.62 17.47 3.75
C LEU A 93 9.92 18.80 4.00
N ASP A 94 10.71 19.85 4.06
CA ASP A 94 10.19 21.20 4.06
C ASP A 94 9.70 21.54 2.64
N SER A 95 8.54 22.18 2.57
CA SER A 95 8.03 22.77 1.34
C SER A 95 8.36 24.25 1.41
N GLU A 96 9.31 24.70 0.59
CA GLU A 96 9.40 26.12 0.21
C GLU A 96 8.41 26.41 -0.93
#